data_AF-A0A5E4BBJ4-F1
#
_entry.id   AF-A0A5E4BBJ4-F1
#
_cell.length_a   1.000
_cell.length_b   1.000
_cell.length_c   1.000
_cell.angle_alpha   90.00
_cell.angle_beta   90.00
_cell.angle_gamma   90.00
#
_symmetry.space_group_name_H-M   'P 1'
#
loop_
_entity.id
_entity.type
_entity.pdbx_description
1 polymer ?
#
loop_
_entity_poly.entity_id
_entity_poly.type
_entity_poly.pdbx_seq_one_letter_code
_entity_poly.pdbx_strand_id
1 'polypeptide(L)'
;MAEAELHKERLQAIAEKRKRQTEIEGKRQQLDEQVLLLQHSKSKVLREKWLLQGIPAGTAEEEEARRRQSEEDEFRVKQLEDNIQRLEQEIQALESEESQISAKEQIILEKLKETEKSFKDFQKSFSTTDGEHCSSSTLLGKRSWAELPSLWRELAQSTAKFCLLLSREDEYGLLVLHWPPLTSAASL
;
A
#
# COMPACT_ATOMS: atom_id res chain seq x y z
N MET A 1 -24.17 -3.20 -26.03
CA MET A 1 -23.23 -4.35 -25.97
C MET A 1 -21.82 -3.90 -25.59
N ALA A 2 -21.23 -2.89 -26.26
CA ALA A 2 -19.87 -2.41 -25.93
C ALA A 2 -19.69 -1.89 -24.49
N GLU A 3 -20.65 -1.15 -23.95
CA GLU A 3 -20.57 -0.61 -22.57
C GLU A 3 -20.61 -1.71 -21.50
N ALA A 4 -21.41 -2.76 -21.70
CA ALA A 4 -21.48 -3.90 -20.78
C ALA A 4 -20.15 -4.67 -20.72
N GLU A 5 -19.45 -4.81 -21.85
CA GLU A 5 -18.12 -5.42 -21.87
C GLU A 5 -17.08 -4.53 -21.16
N LEU A 6 -17.10 -3.21 -21.32
CA LEU A 6 -16.22 -2.30 -20.56
C LEU A 6 -16.45 -2.40 -19.04
N HIS A 7 -17.70 -2.51 -18.59
CA HIS A 7 -17.99 -2.73 -17.17
C HIS A 7 -17.45 -4.07 -16.66
N LYS A 8 -17.55 -5.12 -17.47
CA LYS A 8 -17.00 -6.44 -17.13
C LYS A 8 -15.47 -6.41 -17.07
N GLU A 9 -14.81 -5.79 -18.05
CA GLU A 9 -13.35 -5.59 -18.04
C GLU A 9 -12.90 -4.80 -16.82
N ARG A 10 -13.65 -3.76 -16.42
CA ARG A 10 -13.36 -3.00 -15.20
C ARG A 10 -13.43 -3.88 -13.95
N LEU A 11 -14.49 -4.67 -13.81
CA LEU A 11 -14.65 -5.56 -12.65
C LEU A 11 -13.52 -6.60 -12.59
N GLN A 12 -13.09 -7.11 -13.75
CA GLN A 12 -11.92 -7.99 -13.86
C GLN A 12 -10.64 -7.29 -13.41
N ALA A 13 -10.37 -6.07 -13.89
CA ALA A 13 -9.20 -5.29 -13.48
C ALA A 13 -9.17 -5.02 -11.96
N ILE A 14 -10.31 -4.72 -11.35
CA ILE A 14 -10.41 -4.54 -9.89
C ILE A 14 -10.08 -5.85 -9.16
N ALA A 15 -10.62 -6.98 -9.61
CA ALA A 15 -10.36 -8.29 -9.00
C ALA A 15 -8.88 -8.67 -9.10
N GLU A 16 -8.26 -8.44 -10.26
CA GLU A 16 -6.83 -8.67 -10.47
C GLU A 16 -5.97 -7.75 -9.60
N LYS A 17 -6.32 -6.46 -9.50
CA LYS A 17 -5.67 -5.50 -8.60
C LYS A 17 -5.70 -5.98 -7.15
N ARG A 18 -6.87 -6.41 -6.66
CA ARG A 18 -7.02 -6.97 -5.30
C ARG A 18 -6.16 -8.20 -5.07
N LYS A 19 -6.08 -9.09 -6.06
CA LYS A 19 -5.19 -10.26 -6.00
C LYS A 19 -3.72 -9.84 -5.88
N ARG A 20 -3.27 -8.86 -6.67
CA ARG A 20 -1.89 -8.35 -6.58
C ARG A 20 -1.60 -7.68 -5.25
N GLN A 21 -2.54 -6.89 -4.72
CA GLN A 21 -2.40 -6.30 -3.39
C GLN A 21 -2.22 -7.35 -2.30
N THR A 22 -2.97 -8.46 -2.33
CA THR A 22 -2.80 -9.55 -1.35
C THR A 22 -1.46 -10.26 -1.49
N GLU A 23 -0.93 -10.39 -2.71
CA GLU A 23 0.36 -11.00 -2.96
C GLU A 23 1.52 -10.11 -2.48
N ILE A 24 1.43 -8.80 -2.73
CA ILE A 24 2.39 -7.79 -2.21
C ILE A 24 2.41 -7.82 -0.68
N GLU A 25 1.25 -7.80 -0.04
CA GLU A 25 1.15 -7.86 1.42
C GLU A 25 1.78 -9.14 1.99
N GLY A 26 1.52 -10.29 1.38
CA GLY A 26 2.16 -11.55 1.77
C GLY A 26 3.68 -11.51 1.60
N LYS A 27 4.19 -10.91 0.53
CA LYS A 27 5.65 -10.74 0.31
C LYS A 27 6.28 -9.77 1.31
N ARG A 28 5.58 -8.71 1.68
CA ARG A 28 6.04 -7.76 2.73
C ARG A 28 6.14 -8.43 4.09
N GLN A 29 5.16 -9.26 4.46
CA GLN A 29 5.23 -10.06 5.69
C GLN A 29 6.43 -11.01 5.68
N GLN A 30 6.71 -11.68 4.55
CA GLN A 30 7.91 -12.51 4.41
C GLN A 30 9.22 -11.71 4.52
N LEU A 31 9.24 -10.48 3.99
CA LEU A 31 10.37 -9.57 4.11
C LEU A 31 10.62 -9.20 5.57
N ASP A 32 9.57 -8.80 6.29
CA ASP A 32 9.65 -8.44 7.71
C ASP A 32 10.16 -9.60 8.57
N GLU A 33 9.68 -10.81 8.32
CA GLU A 33 10.17 -12.02 8.98
C GLU A 33 11.67 -12.24 8.73
N GLN A 34 12.14 -12.07 7.49
CA GLN A 34 13.56 -12.22 7.18
C GLN A 34 14.43 -11.11 7.76
N VAL A 35 13.94 -9.87 7.79
CA VAL A 35 14.61 -8.75 8.46
C VAL A 35 14.77 -9.03 9.95
N LEU A 36 13.73 -9.54 10.61
CA LEU A 36 13.79 -9.93 12.02
C LEU A 36 14.80 -11.06 12.25
N LEU A 37 14.80 -12.08 11.40
CA LEU A 37 15.77 -13.19 11.46
C LEU A 37 17.20 -12.70 11.24
N LEU A 38 17.42 -11.77 10.32
CA LEU A 38 18.72 -11.15 10.07
C LEU A 38 19.20 -10.38 11.30
N GLN A 39 18.33 -9.58 11.93
CA GLN A 39 18.66 -8.84 13.14
C GLN A 39 19.06 -9.80 14.28
N HIS A 40 18.28 -10.88 14.48
CA HIS A 40 18.60 -11.89 15.49
C HIS A 40 19.94 -12.56 15.21
N SER A 41 20.18 -12.96 13.96
CA SER A 41 21.43 -13.62 13.54
C SER A 41 22.64 -12.70 13.72
N LYS A 42 22.55 -11.43 13.32
CA LYS A 42 23.60 -10.42 13.56
C LYS A 42 23.88 -10.23 15.05
N SER A 43 22.82 -10.15 15.86
CA SER A 43 22.96 -10.02 17.32
C SER A 43 23.62 -11.24 17.96
N LYS A 44 23.29 -12.44 17.46
CA LYS A 44 23.89 -13.70 17.89
C LYS A 44 25.39 -13.73 17.57
N VAL A 45 25.78 -13.43 16.33
CA VAL A 45 27.20 -13.37 15.90
C VAL A 45 28.01 -12.42 16.77
N LEU A 46 27.50 -11.22 16.98
CA LEU A 46 28.18 -10.22 17.81
C LEU A 46 28.33 -10.71 19.26
N ARG A 47 27.30 -11.31 19.83
CA ARG A 47 27.34 -11.85 21.20
C ARG A 47 28.37 -12.97 21.31
N GLU A 48 28.39 -13.91 20.38
CA GLU A 48 29.35 -15.04 20.39
C GLU A 48 30.79 -14.54 20.25
N LYS A 49 31.04 -13.60 19.33
CA LYS A 49 32.35 -12.94 19.21
C LYS A 49 32.78 -12.28 20.53
N TRP A 50 31.87 -11.60 21.22
CA TRP A 50 32.15 -10.94 22.50
C TRP A 50 32.44 -11.94 23.62
N LEU A 51 31.68 -13.03 23.71
CA LEU A 51 31.88 -14.09 24.70
C LEU A 51 33.25 -14.78 24.54
N LEU A 52 33.76 -14.88 23.30
CA LEU A 52 35.00 -15.59 22.98
C LEU A 52 36.25 -14.71 22.98
N GLN A 53 36.11 -13.37 22.97
CA GLN A 53 37.23 -12.42 22.82
C GLN A 53 38.29 -12.49 23.94
N GLY A 54 37.98 -13.10 25.09
CA GLY A 54 38.90 -13.27 26.22
C GLY A 54 39.22 -14.71 26.60
N ILE A 55 38.71 -15.70 25.86
CA ILE A 55 38.86 -17.13 26.18
C ILE A 55 39.84 -17.76 25.19
N PRO A 56 41.11 -18.00 25.55
CA PRO A 56 42.03 -18.72 24.67
C PRO A 56 41.47 -20.12 24.39
N ALA A 57 41.57 -20.58 23.14
CA ALA A 57 41.19 -21.96 22.82
C ALA A 57 42.11 -22.89 23.61
N GLY A 58 41.52 -23.90 24.28
CA GLY A 58 42.28 -24.90 25.02
C GLY A 58 43.05 -25.85 24.09
N THR A 59 42.57 -26.03 22.85
CA THR A 59 43.18 -26.89 21.83
C THR A 59 43.06 -26.29 20.42
N ALA A 60 43.89 -26.77 19.49
CA ALA A 60 43.80 -26.39 18.07
C ALA A 60 42.45 -26.77 17.45
N GLU A 61 41.87 -27.89 17.87
CA GLU A 61 40.57 -28.37 17.40
C GLU A 61 39.42 -27.46 17.86
N GLU A 62 39.49 -26.93 19.09
CA GLU A 62 38.54 -25.95 19.60
C GLU A 62 38.64 -24.62 18.83
N GLU A 63 39.86 -24.16 18.52
CA GLU A 63 40.06 -22.96 17.69
C GLU A 63 39.47 -23.14 16.28
N GLU A 64 39.67 -24.31 15.67
CA GLU A 64 39.12 -24.60 14.34
C GLU A 64 37.59 -24.73 14.36
N ALA A 65 37.01 -25.35 15.40
CA ALA A 65 35.56 -25.39 15.59
C ALA A 65 34.96 -23.98 15.73
N ARG A 66 35.61 -23.08 16.49
CA ARG A 66 35.18 -21.69 16.65
C ARG A 66 35.23 -20.93 15.31
N ARG A 67 36.26 -21.15 14.50
CA ARG A 67 36.36 -20.55 13.16
C ARG A 67 35.23 -21.03 12.25
N ARG A 68 35.01 -22.34 12.15
CA ARG A 68 33.92 -22.90 11.32
C ARG A 68 32.55 -22.36 11.74
N GLN A 69 32.29 -22.24 13.04
CA GLN A 69 31.04 -21.64 13.53
C GLN A 69 30.89 -20.18 13.09
N SER A 70 31.95 -19.37 13.22
CA SER A 70 31.94 -17.97 12.76
C SER A 70 31.67 -17.87 11.27
N GLU A 71 32.32 -18.71 10.46
CA GLU A 71 32.13 -18.76 9.00
C GLU A 71 30.70 -19.17 8.64
N GLU A 72 30.13 -20.17 9.33
CA GLU A 72 28.73 -20.57 9.13
C GLU A 72 27.74 -19.46 9.45
N ASP A 73 27.94 -18.76 10.57
CA ASP A 73 27.02 -17.69 10.96
C ASP A 73 27.17 -16.45 10.08
N GLU A 74 28.38 -16.11 9.63
CA GLU A 74 28.60 -15.07 8.60
C GLU A 74 27.92 -15.45 7.28
N PHE A 75 28.02 -16.72 6.89
CA PHE A 75 27.34 -17.22 5.70
C PHE A 75 25.81 -17.14 5.82
N ARG A 76 25.24 -17.52 6.97
CA ARG A 76 23.80 -17.39 7.25
C ARG A 76 23.34 -15.93 7.17
N VAL A 77 24.10 -15.00 7.73
CA VAL A 77 23.82 -13.56 7.66
C VAL A 77 23.78 -13.10 6.21
N LYS A 78 24.78 -13.48 5.41
CA LYS A 78 24.84 -13.12 3.98
C LYS A 78 23.66 -13.69 3.18
N GLN A 79 23.29 -14.94 3.42
CA GLN A 79 22.11 -15.54 2.77
C GLN A 79 20.82 -14.79 3.07
N LEU A 80 20.63 -14.36 4.32
CA LEU A 80 19.47 -13.56 4.70
C LEU A 80 19.48 -12.18 4.03
N GLU A 81 20.64 -11.52 3.92
CA GLU A 81 20.78 -10.27 3.19
C GLU A 81 20.45 -10.41 1.70
N ASP A 82 20.96 -11.45 1.04
CA ASP A 82 20.68 -11.75 -0.36
C ASP A 82 19.17 -12.03 -0.58
N ASN A 83 18.54 -12.77 0.34
CA ASN A 83 17.12 -13.06 0.29
C ASN A 83 16.23 -11.82 0.48
N ILE A 84 16.62 -10.92 1.39
CA ILE A 84 15.95 -9.63 1.63
C ILE A 84 16.00 -8.81 0.35
N GLN A 85 17.17 -8.64 -0.27
CA GLN A 85 17.32 -7.89 -1.52
C GLN A 85 16.46 -8.47 -2.65
N ARG A 86 16.42 -9.80 -2.77
CA ARG A 86 15.56 -10.47 -3.75
C ARG A 86 14.08 -10.21 -3.49
N LEU A 87 13.63 -10.30 -2.24
CA LEU A 87 12.24 -10.01 -1.88
C LEU A 87 11.86 -8.55 -2.12
N GLU A 88 12.74 -7.60 -1.83
CA GLU A 88 12.53 -6.19 -2.13
C GLU A 88 12.32 -5.95 -3.64
N GLN A 89 13.13 -6.59 -4.48
CA GLN A 89 12.98 -6.52 -5.95
C GLN A 89 11.68 -7.17 -6.43
N GLU A 90 11.29 -8.32 -5.86
CA GLU A 90 10.02 -8.98 -6.18
C GLU A 90 8.82 -8.11 -5.79
N ILE A 91 8.86 -7.46 -4.63
CA ILE A 91 7.82 -6.52 -4.19
C ILE A 91 7.72 -5.34 -5.16
N GLN A 92 8.84 -4.71 -5.53
CA GLN A 92 8.85 -3.61 -6.50
C GLN A 92 8.26 -4.03 -7.87
N ALA A 93 8.60 -5.23 -8.35
CA ALA A 93 8.05 -5.76 -9.59
C ALA A 93 6.52 -5.90 -9.48
N LEU A 94 6.03 -6.52 -8.41
CA LEU A 94 4.60 -6.68 -8.15
C LEU A 94 3.85 -5.34 -8.02
N GLU A 95 4.45 -4.35 -7.34
CA GLU A 95 3.91 -2.99 -7.22
C GLU A 95 3.79 -2.28 -8.58
N SER A 96 4.77 -2.49 -9.46
CA SER A 96 4.73 -1.98 -10.83
C SER A 96 3.60 -2.62 -11.65
N GLU A 97 3.37 -3.91 -11.47
CA GLU A 97 2.29 -4.65 -12.14
C GLU A 97 0.91 -4.22 -11.61
N GLU A 98 0.78 -4.03 -10.29
CA GLU A 98 -0.44 -3.49 -9.67
C GLU A 98 -0.76 -2.08 -10.21
N SER A 99 0.26 -1.23 -10.31
CA SER A 99 0.15 0.13 -10.86
C SER A 99 -0.32 0.12 -12.32
N GLN A 100 0.19 -0.82 -13.14
CA GLN A 100 -0.27 -1.00 -14.52
C GLN A 100 -1.72 -1.44 -14.60
N ILE A 101 -2.18 -2.32 -13.70
CA ILE A 101 -3.59 -2.72 -13.62
C ILE A 101 -4.45 -1.50 -13.25
N SER A 102 -4.02 -0.70 -12.27
CA SER A 102 -4.70 0.53 -11.86
C SER A 102 -4.82 1.53 -13.02
N ALA A 103 -3.74 1.72 -13.80
CA ALA A 103 -3.76 2.58 -14.98
C ALA A 103 -4.74 2.08 -16.05
N LYS A 104 -4.77 0.76 -16.31
CA LYS A 104 -5.73 0.15 -17.23
C LYS A 104 -7.17 0.32 -16.76
N GLU A 105 -7.44 0.13 -15.47
CA GLU A 105 -8.77 0.37 -14.88
C GLU A 105 -9.21 1.82 -15.09
N GLN A 106 -8.30 2.78 -14.87
CA GLN A 106 -8.61 4.20 -15.03
C GLN A 106 -8.96 4.56 -16.47
N ILE A 107 -8.26 3.99 -17.45
CA ILE A 107 -8.59 4.18 -18.87
C ILE A 107 -9.99 3.63 -19.19
N ILE A 108 -10.36 2.47 -18.64
CA ILE A 108 -11.70 1.90 -18.84
C ILE A 108 -12.77 2.80 -18.19
N LEU A 109 -12.49 3.33 -17.00
CA LEU A 109 -13.36 4.29 -16.33
C LEU A 109 -13.59 5.58 -17.13
N GLU A 110 -12.54 6.13 -17.73
CA GLU A 110 -12.64 7.32 -18.59
C GLU A 110 -13.56 7.05 -19.79
N LYS A 111 -13.35 5.93 -20.48
CA LYS A 111 -14.16 5.50 -21.63
C LYS A 111 -15.64 5.35 -21.26
N LEU A 112 -15.94 4.77 -20.10
CA LEU A 112 -17.32 4.64 -19.60
C LEU A 112 -17.98 6.01 -19.35
N LYS A 113 -17.23 6.99 -18.81
CA LYS A 113 -17.74 8.35 -18.61
C LYS A 113 -17.99 9.08 -19.93
N GLU A 114 -17.11 8.89 -20.92
CA GLU A 114 -17.28 9.47 -22.26
C GLU A 114 -18.54 8.91 -22.94
N THR A 115 -18.79 7.61 -22.84
CA THR A 115 -20.01 7.00 -23.38
C THR A 115 -21.27 7.52 -22.69
N GLU A 116 -21.24 7.68 -21.36
CA GLU A 116 -22.38 8.23 -20.60
C GLU A 116 -22.65 9.70 -20.95
N LYS A 117 -21.59 10.51 -21.08
CA LYS A 117 -21.70 11.93 -21.46
C LYS A 117 -22.23 12.08 -22.88
N SER A 118 -21.70 11.31 -23.82
CA SER A 118 -22.18 11.28 -25.20
C SER A 118 -23.68 10.98 -25.26
N PHE A 119 -24.15 9.97 -24.53
CA PHE A 119 -25.57 9.63 -24.46
C PHE A 119 -26.42 10.78 -23.90
N LYS A 120 -25.99 11.44 -22.81
CA LYS A 120 -26.69 12.61 -22.24
C LYS A 120 -26.77 13.77 -23.23
N ASP A 121 -25.71 14.03 -23.97
CA ASP A 121 -25.68 15.08 -24.99
C ASP A 121 -26.62 14.77 -26.17
N PHE A 122 -26.65 13.50 -26.63
CA PHE A 122 -27.64 13.04 -27.61
C PHE A 122 -29.08 13.20 -27.09
N GLN A 123 -29.37 12.80 -25.85
CA GLN A 123 -30.71 12.94 -25.26
C GLN A 123 -31.15 14.41 -25.14
N LYS A 124 -30.22 15.31 -24.80
CA LYS A 124 -30.50 16.75 -24.73
C LYS A 124 -30.82 17.34 -26.11
N SER A 125 -30.10 16.92 -27.16
CA SER A 125 -30.34 17.39 -28.53
C SER A 125 -31.75 17.05 -29.06
N PHE A 126 -32.27 15.85 -28.77
CA PHE A 126 -33.65 15.45 -29.10
C PHE A 126 -34.72 16.27 -28.37
N SER A 127 -34.39 16.81 -27.20
CA SER A 127 -35.29 17.64 -26.41
C SER A 127 -35.31 19.11 -26.88
N THR A 128 -34.52 19.47 -27.90
CA THR A 128 -34.34 20.87 -28.37
C THR A 128 -35.05 21.17 -29.69
N THR A 129 -35.71 20.18 -30.32
CA THR A 129 -36.54 20.40 -31.51
C THR A 129 -38.02 20.41 -31.11
N ASP A 130 -38.49 21.57 -30.65
CA ASP A 130 -39.77 22.19 -31.01
C ASP A 130 -40.03 23.40 -30.10
N GLY A 131 -40.15 24.58 -30.72
CA GLY A 131 -40.95 25.70 -30.21
C GLY A 131 -40.23 26.86 -29.52
N GLU A 132 -39.88 27.89 -30.30
CA GLU A 132 -39.98 29.27 -29.80
C GLU A 132 -41.47 29.59 -29.50
N HIS A 133 -41.92 29.51 -28.25
CA HIS A 133 -42.48 30.62 -27.45
C HIS A 133 -43.18 30.17 -26.15
N CYS A 134 -42.80 30.89 -25.09
CA CYS A 134 -43.59 31.36 -23.94
C CYS A 134 -43.88 30.45 -22.71
N SER A 135 -43.13 30.79 -21.65
CA SER A 135 -43.53 30.94 -20.24
C SER A 135 -44.16 29.76 -19.49
N SER A 136 -43.41 29.20 -18.54
CA SER A 136 -43.56 29.52 -17.11
C SER A 136 -43.06 28.36 -16.25
N SER A 137 -42.54 28.73 -15.07
CA SER A 137 -42.40 27.92 -13.86
C SER A 137 -41.12 27.12 -13.67
N THR A 138 -40.19 27.78 -12.98
CA THR A 138 -39.64 27.37 -11.67
C THR A 138 -39.41 25.87 -11.36
N LEU A 139 -38.13 25.63 -11.00
CA LEU A 139 -37.64 24.74 -9.94
C LEU A 139 -37.64 23.23 -10.20
N LEU A 140 -36.50 22.74 -10.69
CA LEU A 140 -35.90 21.51 -10.18
C LEU A 140 -34.54 21.85 -9.57
N GLY A 141 -34.65 22.32 -8.33
CA GLY A 141 -33.54 22.64 -7.46
C GLY A 141 -32.71 21.41 -7.12
N LYS A 142 -31.40 21.68 -7.01
CA LYS A 142 -30.38 20.83 -6.43
C LYS A 142 -30.92 20.15 -5.16
N ARG A 143 -31.06 18.83 -5.19
CA ARG A 143 -31.38 18.04 -3.99
C ARG A 143 -30.20 18.16 -3.03
N SER A 144 -30.42 18.93 -1.97
CA SER A 144 -29.52 19.06 -0.84
C SER A 144 -29.41 17.71 -0.14
N TRP A 145 -28.18 17.26 0.12
CA TRP A 145 -27.87 16.05 0.91
C TRP A 145 -28.43 16.09 2.34
N ALA A 146 -29.01 17.22 2.77
CA ALA A 146 -29.63 17.39 4.07
C ALA A 146 -30.96 16.62 4.25
N GLU A 147 -31.62 16.19 3.17
CA GLU A 147 -32.98 15.62 3.20
C GLU A 147 -33.06 14.08 3.13
N LEU A 148 -31.95 13.36 3.35
CA LEU A 148 -32.00 11.89 3.41
C LEU A 148 -32.63 11.39 4.73
N PRO A 149 -33.47 10.34 4.71
CA PRO A 149 -33.97 9.69 5.93
C PRO A 149 -32.83 9.30 6.86
N SER A 150 -33.03 9.41 8.18
CA SER A 150 -31.99 9.21 9.21
C SER A 150 -31.20 7.90 9.05
N LEU A 151 -31.83 6.82 8.59
CA LEU A 151 -31.20 5.52 8.32
C LEU A 151 -30.13 5.56 7.21
N TRP A 152 -30.24 6.48 6.25
CA TRP A 152 -29.25 6.65 5.18
C TRP A 152 -28.10 7.59 5.57
N ARG A 153 -28.25 8.35 6.66
CA ARG A 153 -27.24 9.26 7.19
C ARG A 153 -26.08 8.51 7.87
N GLU A 154 -26.37 7.37 8.50
CA GLU A 154 -25.35 6.48 9.10
C GLU A 154 -24.56 5.69 8.04
N LEU A 155 -25.23 5.21 6.98
CA LEU A 155 -24.55 4.56 5.85
C LEU A 155 -23.69 5.55 5.05
N ALA A 156 -24.13 6.79 4.88
CA ALA A 156 -23.35 7.87 4.25
C ALA A 156 -22.16 8.33 5.12
N GLN A 157 -22.31 8.36 6.45
CA GLN A 157 -21.19 8.62 7.35
C GLN A 157 -20.17 7.47 7.41
N SER A 158 -20.64 6.22 7.32
CA SER A 158 -19.77 5.04 7.28
C SER A 158 -18.93 4.99 5.99
N THR A 159 -19.53 5.33 4.84
CA THR A 159 -18.82 5.39 3.54
C THR A 159 -17.92 6.62 3.39
N ALA A 160 -18.31 7.80 3.89
CA ALA A 160 -17.43 8.98 3.89
C ALA A 160 -16.17 8.78 4.76
N LYS A 161 -16.30 8.03 5.87
CA LYS A 161 -15.16 7.68 6.73
C LYS A 161 -14.21 6.67 6.07
N PHE A 162 -14.75 5.77 5.24
CA PHE A 162 -13.94 4.83 4.44
C PHE A 162 -13.19 5.54 3.30
N CYS A 163 -13.81 6.54 2.65
CA CYS A 163 -13.16 7.34 1.61
C CYS A 163 -12.05 8.26 2.16
N LEU A 164 -12.22 8.83 3.36
CA LEU A 164 -11.16 9.63 3.99
C LEU A 164 -10.00 8.78 4.55
N LEU A 165 -10.25 7.51 4.91
CA LEU A 165 -9.18 6.61 5.34
C LEU A 165 -8.30 6.16 4.16
N LEU A 166 -8.89 5.95 2.98
CA LEU A 166 -8.16 5.55 1.76
C LEU A 166 -7.51 6.71 0.99
N SER A 167 -7.72 7.96 1.41
CA SER A 167 -7.04 9.14 0.84
C SER A 167 -6.09 9.81 1.84
N ARG A 168 -5.72 9.12 2.92
CA ARG A 168 -4.75 9.58 3.92
C ARG A 168 -3.64 8.55 4.17
N GLU A 169 -3.12 8.00 3.08
CA GLU A 169 -1.87 7.20 3.06
C GLU A 169 -0.96 7.67 1.91
N ASP A 170 -0.95 8.99 1.65
CA ASP A 170 0.17 9.67 0.99
C ASP A 170 0.52 10.90 1.85
N GLU A 171 1.81 11.05 2.17
CA GLU A 171 2.44 12.05 3.07
C GLU A 171 2.42 11.80 4.59
N TYR A 172 3.28 10.90 5.06
CA TYR A 172 4.11 11.14 6.25
C TYR A 172 5.51 10.50 6.09
N GLY A 173 6.34 11.17 5.30
CA GLY A 173 7.79 11.08 5.42
C GLY A 173 8.30 12.24 6.30
N LEU A 174 9.17 11.91 7.27
CA LEU A 174 10.03 12.80 8.05
C LEU A 174 9.38 13.88 8.95
N LEU A 175 9.17 13.54 10.23
CA LEU A 175 9.59 14.44 11.31
C LEU A 175 10.76 13.78 12.08
N VAL A 176 11.97 14.08 11.62
CA VAL A 176 13.15 14.08 12.49
C VAL A 176 12.97 15.27 13.44
N LEU A 177 12.38 15.03 14.61
CA LEU A 177 12.52 15.93 15.75
C LEU A 177 13.59 15.34 16.69
N HIS A 178 14.78 15.87 16.48
CA HIS A 178 15.87 15.93 17.42
C HIS A 178 15.37 16.30 18.83
N TRP A 179 15.34 15.33 19.74
CA TRP A 179 15.17 15.59 21.17
C TRP A 179 16.55 15.82 21.81
N PRO A 180 16.81 16.97 22.47
CA PRO A 180 18.06 17.18 23.18
C PRO A 180 18.08 16.42 24.52
N PRO A 181 19.27 16.02 25.02
CA PRO A 181 19.39 15.34 26.31
C PRO A 181 19.22 16.37 27.44
N LEU A 182 18.27 16.13 28.35
CA LEU A 182 18.27 16.83 29.64
C LEU A 182 19.32 16.19 30.53
N THR A 183 20.47 16.85 30.58
CA THR A 183 21.53 16.63 31.57
C THR A 183 21.08 17.11 32.95
N SER A 184 21.24 16.22 33.92
CA SER A 184 21.55 16.43 35.34
C SER A 184 21.69 17.87 35.85
N ALA A 185 20.86 18.21 36.84
CA ALA A 185 21.13 19.11 37.97
C ALA A 185 20.02 18.86 39.01
N ALA A 186 20.20 18.81 40.32
CA ALA A 186 21.34 18.77 41.22
C ALA A 186 20.75 18.39 42.59
N SER A 187 21.57 17.81 43.46
CA SER A 187 21.28 17.65 44.89
C SER A 187 20.96 18.99 45.56
N LEU A 188 19.96 18.98 46.45
CA LEU A 188 19.98 19.49 47.84
C LEU A 188 18.67 19.08 48.53
#